data_AF-A0A938MX38-F1
#
_entry.id   AF-A0A938MX38-F1
#
_cell.length_a   1.000
_cell.length_b   1.000
_cell.length_c   1.000
_cell.angle_alpha   90.00
_cell.angle_beta   90.00
_cell.angle_gamma   90.00
#
_symmetry.space_group_name_H-M   'P 1'
#
loop_
_entity.id
_entity.type
_entity.pdbx_description
1 polymer ?
#
loop_
_entity_poly.entity_id
_entity_poly.type
_entity_poly.pdbx_seq_one_letter_code
_entity_poly.pdbx_strand_id
1 'polypeptide(L)'
;MYCDEAARRLGISKPTLYDWLGRSDAGCFQLRGQPITIDYLQGGPQGQGRIRIDAREVRRLNEAMRVTPRWTRRRRPPRGPVHYPGITVELGDPDDPPRGSTPIASQRGSW
;
A
#
# COMPACT_ATOMS: atom_id res chain seq x y z
N MET A 1 31.89 -7.83 3.29
CA MET A 1 31.18 -9.00 2.72
C MET A 1 30.86 -8.75 1.26
N TYR A 2 30.84 -9.74 0.37
CA TYR A 2 30.48 -9.53 -1.05
C TYR A 2 28.96 -9.49 -1.26
N CYS A 3 28.49 -8.90 -2.35
CA CYS A 3 27.06 -8.79 -2.68
C CYS A 3 26.32 -10.13 -2.70
N ASP A 4 26.95 -11.20 -3.22
CA ASP A 4 26.31 -12.53 -3.26
C ASP A 4 25.97 -13.04 -1.86
N GLU A 5 26.91 -12.86 -0.93
CA GLU A 5 26.71 -13.30 0.44
C GLU A 5 25.76 -12.36 1.21
N ALA A 6 25.83 -11.05 0.96
CA ALA A 6 24.92 -10.07 1.55
C ALA A 6 23.47 -10.34 1.12
N ALA A 7 23.22 -10.54 -0.18
CA ALA A 7 21.90 -10.86 -0.72
C ALA A 7 21.33 -12.14 -0.09
N ARG A 8 22.15 -13.19 0.02
CA ARG A 8 21.77 -14.44 0.68
C ARG A 8 21.37 -14.24 2.14
N ARG A 9 22.12 -13.43 2.90
CA ARG A 9 21.83 -13.16 4.33
C ARG A 9 20.58 -12.29 4.53
N LEU A 10 20.28 -11.43 3.57
CA LEU A 10 19.08 -10.60 3.55
C LEU A 10 17.84 -11.38 3.06
N GLY A 11 18.03 -12.55 2.44
CA GLY A 11 16.94 -13.34 1.87
C GLY A 11 16.37 -12.73 0.59
N ILE A 12 17.17 -11.95 -0.14
CA ILE A 12 16.77 -11.28 -1.39
C ILE A 12 17.65 -11.74 -2.56
N SER A 13 17.21 -11.46 -3.78
CA SER A 13 18.00 -11.73 -4.97
C SER A 13 19.16 -10.72 -5.12
N LYS A 14 20.26 -11.13 -5.77
CA LYS A 14 21.38 -10.23 -6.08
C LYS A 14 20.94 -9.02 -6.95
N PRO A 15 20.12 -9.18 -8.00
CA PRO A 15 19.57 -8.04 -8.74
C PRO A 15 18.78 -7.07 -7.86
N THR A 16 17.97 -7.59 -6.92
CA THR A 16 17.24 -6.75 -5.96
C THR A 16 18.20 -5.95 -5.09
N LEU A 17 19.29 -6.56 -4.62
CA LEU A 17 20.32 -5.84 -3.86
C LEU A 17 20.95 -4.73 -4.70
N TYR A 18 21.27 -4.95 -5.98
CA TYR A 18 21.81 -3.89 -6.84
C TYR A 18 20.81 -2.73 -7.08
N ASP A 19 19.54 -3.05 -7.28
CA ASP A 19 18.48 -2.02 -7.38
C ASP A 19 18.39 -1.20 -6.08
N TRP A 20 18.50 -1.84 -4.92
CA TRP A 20 18.53 -1.14 -3.63
C TRP A 20 19.71 -0.20 -3.49
N LEU A 21 20.91 -0.64 -3.91
CA LEU A 21 22.10 0.21 -3.91
C LEU A 21 21.90 1.43 -4.82
N GLY A 22 21.42 1.22 -6.05
CA GLY A 22 21.16 2.32 -6.98
C GLY A 22 20.11 3.31 -6.47
N ARG A 23 19.03 2.83 -5.84
CA ARG A 23 18.03 3.70 -5.22
C ARG A 23 18.55 4.42 -3.98
N SER A 24 19.46 3.79 -3.24
CA SER A 24 20.10 4.39 -2.08
C SER A 24 20.97 5.55 -2.50
N ASP A 25 21.76 5.39 -3.56
CA ASP A 25 22.62 6.45 -4.11
C ASP A 25 21.79 7.61 -4.69
N ALA A 26 20.63 7.31 -5.27
CA ALA A 26 19.67 8.31 -5.71
C ALA A 26 18.89 8.98 -4.55
N GLY A 27 19.11 8.55 -3.30
CA GLY A 27 18.41 9.08 -2.12
C GLY A 27 16.92 8.71 -2.04
N CYS A 28 16.45 7.76 -2.86
CA CYS A 28 15.05 7.35 -2.94
C CYS A 28 14.76 5.98 -2.34
N PHE A 29 15.77 5.31 -1.77
CA PHE A 29 15.57 4.02 -1.12
C PHE A 29 14.82 4.17 0.20
N GLN A 30 13.66 3.52 0.24
CA GLN A 30 12.84 3.42 1.44
C GLN A 30 12.55 1.96 1.73
N LEU A 31 12.72 1.58 2.99
CA LEU A 31 12.31 0.28 3.48
C LEU A 31 11.19 0.49 4.50
N ARG A 32 10.01 -0.06 4.19
CA ARG A 32 8.81 0.07 5.04
C ARG A 32 8.45 1.53 5.39
N GLY A 33 8.66 2.44 4.44
CA GLY A 33 8.34 3.87 4.58
C GLY A 33 9.38 4.67 5.36
N GLN A 34 10.50 4.07 5.75
CA GLN A 34 11.64 4.78 6.34
C GLN A 34 12.74 4.96 5.29
N PRO A 35 13.29 6.19 5.12
CA PRO A 35 14.44 6.40 4.26
C PRO A 35 15.66 5.67 4.85
N ILE A 36 16.35 4.91 4.01
CA ILE A 36 17.55 4.18 4.39
C ILE A 36 18.64 4.47 3.36
N THR A 37 19.81 4.87 3.84
CA THR A 37 21.05 4.91 3.03
C THR A 37 21.81 3.61 3.27
N ILE A 38 22.34 2.98 2.23
CA ILE A 38 23.13 1.75 2.31
C ILE A 38 24.61 2.10 2.16
N ASP A 39 25.41 1.78 3.18
CA ASP A 39 26.86 2.00 3.15
C ASP A 39 27.57 0.81 2.50
N TYR A 40 28.26 1.08 1.40
CA TYR A 40 29.02 0.06 0.68
C TYR A 40 30.32 0.62 0.08
N LEU A 41 31.25 -0.28 -0.21
CA LEU A 41 32.53 0.01 -0.82
C LEU A 41 32.59 -0.65 -2.19
N GLN A 42 32.81 0.15 -3.23
CA GLN A 42 33.05 -0.34 -4.58
C GLN A 42 34.55 -0.36 -4.85
N GLY A 43 35.11 -1.56 -5.02
CA GLY A 43 36.52 -1.70 -5.39
C GLY A 43 36.75 -1.49 -6.90
N GLY A 44 38.02 -1.45 -7.30
CA GLY A 44 38.47 -1.51 -8.70
C GLY A 44 38.70 -0.14 -9.37
N PRO A 45 39.53 -0.09 -10.43
CA PRO A 45 39.69 1.12 -11.23
C PRO A 45 38.34 1.51 -11.86
N GLN A 46 38.03 2.81 -11.86
CA GLN A 46 36.85 3.37 -12.54
C GLN A 46 35.48 2.80 -12.07
N GLY A 47 35.40 2.24 -10.86
CA GLY A 47 34.13 1.70 -10.33
C GLY A 47 33.69 0.37 -10.98
N GLN A 48 34.54 -0.33 -11.75
CA GLN A 48 34.15 -1.62 -12.33
C GLN A 48 34.32 -2.81 -11.38
N GLY A 49 34.90 -2.62 -10.20
CA GLY A 49 35.23 -3.73 -9.32
C GLY A 49 34.09 -4.15 -8.39
N ARG A 50 34.44 -5.11 -7.53
CA ARG A 50 33.47 -5.80 -6.68
C ARG A 50 32.94 -4.88 -5.59
N ILE A 51 31.63 -4.89 -5.41
CA ILE A 51 30.97 -4.22 -4.28
C ILE A 51 31.12 -5.07 -3.02
N ARG A 52 31.45 -4.40 -1.93
CA ARG A 52 31.58 -4.95 -0.58
C ARG A 52 30.67 -4.18 0.37
N ILE A 53 29.86 -4.90 1.12
CA ILE A 53 28.97 -4.35 2.15
C ILE A 53 29.48 -4.80 3.52
N ASP A 54 29.46 -3.92 4.52
CA ASP A 54 29.87 -4.27 5.87
C ASP A 54 28.89 -5.27 6.51
N ALA A 55 29.38 -6.14 7.39
CA ALA A 55 28.52 -7.11 8.06
C ALA A 55 27.52 -6.47 9.04
N ARG A 56 27.90 -5.35 9.67
CA ARG A 56 27.01 -4.54 10.52
C ARG A 56 25.89 -3.93 9.69
N GLU A 57 26.21 -3.53 8.48
CA GLU A 57 25.23 -2.94 7.56
C GLU A 57 24.17 -3.95 7.12
N VAL A 58 24.59 -5.17 6.77
CA VAL A 58 23.67 -6.28 6.49
C VAL A 58 22.76 -6.58 7.70
N ARG A 59 23.30 -6.51 8.93
CA ARG A 59 22.49 -6.69 10.15
C ARG A 59 21.48 -5.56 10.33
N ARG A 60 21.88 -4.31 10.09
CA ARG A 60 21.00 -3.13 10.18
C ARG A 60 19.85 -3.22 9.18
N LEU A 61 20.14 -3.60 7.94
CA LEU A 61 19.12 -3.82 6.91
C LEU A 61 18.18 -4.98 7.28
N ASN A 62 18.71 -6.07 7.83
CA ASN A 62 17.89 -7.18 8.30
C ASN A 62 16.95 -6.75 9.44
N GLU A 63 17.45 -5.97 10.39
CA GLU A 63 16.62 -5.43 11.47
C GLU A 63 15.52 -4.49 10.92
N ALA A 64 15.83 -3.68 9.91
CA ALA A 64 14.85 -2.83 9.26
C ALA A 64 13.79 -3.63 8.47
N MET A 65 14.17 -4.80 7.92
CA MET A 65 13.24 -5.72 7.27
C MET A 65 12.37 -6.49 8.26
N ARG A 66 12.83 -6.71 9.50
CA ARG A 66 12.11 -7.52 10.47
C ARG A 66 10.71 -6.96 10.72
N VAL A 67 9.73 -7.83 10.53
CA VAL A 67 8.36 -7.60 10.97
C VAL A 67 8.23 -8.22 12.35
N THR A 68 8.11 -7.39 13.39
CA THR A 68 7.54 -7.86 14.65
C THR A 68 6.03 -7.92 14.43
N PRO A 69 5.41 -9.11 14.34
CA PRO A 69 3.96 -9.20 14.25
C PRO A 69 3.38 -8.55 15.50
N ARG A 70 2.86 -7.32 15.36
CA ARG A 70 2.05 -6.70 16.40
C ARG A 70 0.79 -7.54 16.47
N TRP A 71 0.65 -8.30 17.54
CA TRP A 71 -0.58 -9.04 17.80
C TRP A 71 -1.71 -8.03 17.80
N THR A 72 -2.49 -8.03 16.72
CA THR A 72 -3.54 -7.07 16.49
C THR A 72 -4.47 -7.16 17.69
N ARG A 73 -4.72 -6.02 18.35
CA ARG A 73 -5.64 -5.90 19.48
C ARG A 73 -6.84 -6.81 19.25
N ARG A 74 -7.17 -7.65 20.24
CA ARG A 74 -8.44 -8.40 20.30
C ARG A 74 -9.53 -7.50 19.71
N ARG A 75 -10.15 -7.94 18.60
CA ARG A 75 -11.30 -7.23 18.04
C ARG A 75 -12.27 -7.00 19.19
N ARG A 76 -12.61 -5.74 19.44
CA ARG A 76 -13.69 -5.43 20.37
C ARG A 76 -14.92 -6.14 19.79
N PRO A 77 -15.62 -6.99 20.56
CA PRO A 77 -16.86 -7.58 20.07
C PRO A 77 -17.79 -6.45 19.60
N PRO A 78 -18.55 -6.65 18.52
CA PRO A 78 -19.50 -5.66 18.03
C PRO A 78 -20.39 -5.22 19.20
N ARG A 79 -20.55 -3.91 19.38
CA ARG A 79 -21.41 -3.34 20.43
C ARG A 79 -22.88 -3.53 20.03
N GLY A 80 -23.41 -4.73 20.25
CA GLY A 80 -24.82 -5.07 19.99
C GLY A 80 -25.28 -4.85 18.55
N PRO A 81 -26.54 -5.18 18.24
CA PRO A 81 -27.13 -4.81 16.96
C PRO A 81 -27.26 -3.28 16.90
N VAL A 82 -26.46 -2.65 16.04
CA VAL A 82 -26.72 -1.28 15.61
C VAL A 82 -28.02 -1.35 14.80
N HIS A 83 -29.09 -0.79 15.35
CA HIS A 83 -30.35 -0.62 14.64
C HIS A 83 -30.12 0.42 13.56
N TYR A 84 -29.71 -0.04 12.38
CA TYR A 84 -29.72 0.81 11.19
C TYR A 84 -31.19 1.10 10.89
N PRO A 85 -31.63 2.37 10.80
CA PRO A 85 -32.89 2.67 10.18
C PRO A 85 -32.73 2.29 8.72
N GLY A 86 -33.12 1.05 8.39
CA GLY A 86 -33.16 0.60 7.01
C GLY A 86 -33.96 1.63 6.24
N ILE A 87 -33.40 2.09 5.12
CA ILE A 87 -34.20 2.79 4.13
C ILE A 87 -35.17 1.73 3.59
N THR A 88 -36.29 1.55 4.29
CA THR A 88 -37.43 0.76 3.84
C THR A 88 -38.20 1.65 2.87
N VAL A 89 -37.61 1.89 1.70
CA VAL A 89 -38.39 2.33 0.55
C VAL A 89 -38.79 1.05 -0.16
N GLU A 90 -40.10 0.86 -0.31
CA GLU A 90 -40.60 -0.20 -1.17
C GLU A 90 -40.04 0.04 -2.57
N LEU A 91 -39.23 -0.90 -3.04
CA LEU A 91 -38.74 -0.89 -4.40
C LEU A 91 -39.97 -1.16 -5.29
N GLY A 92 -40.51 -0.11 -5.89
CA GLY A 92 -41.65 -0.23 -6.81
C GLY A 92 -41.33 -1.19 -7.94
N ASP A 93 -42.31 -1.99 -8.35
CA ASP A 93 -42.21 -2.88 -9.49
C ASP A 93 -41.89 -2.07 -10.76
N PRO A 94 -40.93 -2.50 -11.59
CA PRO A 94 -40.53 -1.77 -12.80
C PRO A 94 -41.64 -1.66 -13.86
N ASP A 95 -42.73 -2.41 -13.69
CA ASP A 95 -43.91 -2.39 -14.55
C ASP A 95 -45.05 -1.49 -14.03
N ASP A 96 -44.90 -0.82 -12.88
CA ASP A 96 -45.94 0.09 -12.37
C ASP A 96 -45.80 1.47 -13.06
N PRO A 97 -46.77 1.90 -13.89
CA PRO A 97 -46.71 3.23 -14.49
C PRO A 97 -46.85 4.31 -13.40
N PRO A 98 -46.13 5.44 -13.52
CA PRO A 98 -46.18 6.51 -12.52
C PRO A 98 -47.61 7.04 -12.41
N ARG A 99 -48.29 6.74 -11.30
CA ARG A 99 -49.59 7.34 -10.97
C ARG A 99 -49.38 8.81 -10.60
N GLY A 100 -49.52 9.69 -11.59
CA GLY A 100 -49.37 11.13 -11.37
C GLY A 100 -49.79 12.06 -12.51
N SER A 101 -50.44 11.55 -13.56
CA SER A 101 -50.95 12.42 -14.64
C SER A 101 -52.36 12.91 -14.32
N THR A 102 -52.48 13.90 -13.45
CA THR A 102 -53.69 14.72 -13.36
C THR A 102 -53.80 15.54 -14.65
N PRO A 103 -54.94 15.55 -15.36
CA PRO A 103 -55.12 16.47 -16.47
C PRO A 103 -55.26 17.89 -15.90
N ILE A 104 -54.34 18.78 -16.24
CA ILE A 104 -54.52 20.22 -16.03
C ILE A 104 -55.62 20.68 -16.99
N ALA A 105 -56.83 20.79 -16.46
CA ALA A 105 -57.86 21.64 -17.05
C ALA A 105 -57.35 23.10 -16.94
N SER A 106 -57.09 23.73 -18.08
CA SER A 106 -56.79 25.16 -18.14
C SER A 106 -57.85 25.85 -18.99
N GLN A 107 -58.69 26.62 -18.31
CA GLN A 107 -59.62 27.58 -18.89
C GLN A 107 -58.84 28.74 -19.53
N ARG A 108 -59.13 29.04 -20.79
CA ARG A 108 -59.15 30.38 -21.41
C ARG A 108 -60.16 30.23 -22.57
N GLY A 109 -61.20 31.03 -22.77
CA GLY A 109 -61.42 32.45 -22.54
C GLY A 109 -62.01 32.98 -23.85
N SER A 110 -63.22 33.55 -23.80
CA SER A 110 -63.95 34.14 -24.93
C SER A 110 -63.12 35.11 -25.76
N TRP A 111 -63.30 35.11 -27.09
CA TRP A 111 -63.82 36.22 -27.92
C TRP A 111 -64.35 35.62 -29.23
#